data_AF-A0A8T4T821-F1
#
_entry.id   AF-A0A8T4T821-F1
#
_cell.length_a   1.000
_cell.length_b   1.000
_cell.length_c   1.000
_cell.angle_alpha   90.00
_cell.angle_beta   90.00
_cell.angle_gamma   90.00
#
_symmetry.space_group_name_H-M   'P 1'
#
loop_
_entity.id
_entity.type
_entity.pdbx_description
1 polymer ?
#
loop_
_entity_poly.entity_id
_entity_poly.type
_entity_poly.pdbx_seq_one_letter_code
_entity_poly.pdbx_strand_id
1 'polypeptide(L)'
;MLPAILILFSNTIFDNVVFYFIWGREPSIKGKYNAIYERDIPYDYSPAIVSSLFHQHLKKPNARDFIATILYLCTKNYLKMEVVKKKKILGIFGKDIDYKIILKNKDTSKLSKHESLLIDILKKYMKNDSITFDEFKKKAMRERITFHSLFDDWQKQTKADAEKLGFFTKNNASTYFTIICIALILAAVITMNNIVFGPFITAAVIGLLMNYAFFKHALPSRTLEGAIHFQKWYNLKKYLKDFSRLKEHPPESLVIWEKYLVIALTFGVADKVQKAMKLIIPENIQNSSIFMGSVNYNIMGTANFVSTMNSFSSSFASASGTSGSGGFGGGGGGGGGGGGGGGAG
;
A
#
# COMPACT_ATOMS: atom_id res chain seq x y z
N MET A 1 -16.30 46.51 -5.54
CA MET A 1 -15.84 45.52 -4.54
C MET A 1 -16.22 44.07 -4.92
N LEU A 2 -17.42 43.81 -5.47
CA LEU A 2 -17.81 42.50 -6.04
C LEU A 2 -16.84 41.89 -7.10
N PRO A 3 -16.25 42.68 -8.02
CA PRO A 3 -15.38 42.13 -9.07
C PRO A 3 -14.08 41.55 -8.53
N ALA A 4 -13.52 42.13 -7.46
CA ALA A 4 -12.25 41.68 -6.88
C ALA A 4 -12.39 40.30 -6.19
N ILE A 5 -13.54 40.05 -5.56
CA ILE A 5 -13.83 38.77 -4.92
C ILE A 5 -14.05 37.68 -5.99
N LEU A 6 -14.78 37.99 -7.07
CA LEU A 6 -14.96 37.07 -8.19
C LEU A 6 -13.65 36.74 -8.93
N ILE A 7 -12.74 37.71 -9.08
CA ILE A 7 -11.42 37.49 -9.70
C ILE A 7 -10.54 36.58 -8.83
N LEU A 8 -10.59 36.70 -7.50
CA LEU A 8 -9.90 35.81 -6.56
C LEU A 8 -10.42 34.36 -6.59
N PHE A 9 -11.71 34.15 -6.86
CA PHE A 9 -12.29 32.80 -6.94
C PHE A 9 -12.22 32.17 -8.34
N SER A 10 -12.30 32.97 -9.42
CA SER A 10 -12.22 32.49 -10.81
C SER A 10 -10.87 31.87 -11.18
N ASN A 11 -9.81 32.16 -10.42
CA ASN A 11 -8.47 31.62 -10.63
C ASN A 11 -8.14 30.38 -9.81
N THR A 12 -9.06 29.87 -8.98
CA THR A 12 -8.79 28.67 -8.16
C THR A 12 -8.39 27.45 -9.01
N ILE A 13 -8.96 27.25 -10.20
CA ILE A 13 -8.55 26.17 -11.10
C ILE A 13 -7.14 26.42 -11.66
N PHE A 14 -6.85 27.65 -12.08
CA PHE A 14 -5.54 28.03 -12.61
C PHE A 14 -4.44 27.88 -11.54
N ASP A 15 -4.69 28.39 -10.34
CA ASP A 15 -3.79 28.25 -9.20
C ASP A 15 -3.56 26.77 -8.89
N ASN A 16 -4.62 25.96 -8.78
CA ASN A 16 -4.50 24.51 -8.57
C ASN A 16 -3.62 23.81 -9.62
N VAL A 17 -3.72 24.21 -10.90
CA VAL A 17 -2.87 23.70 -11.98
C VAL A 17 -1.41 24.14 -11.83
N VAL A 18 -1.17 25.41 -11.49
CA VAL A 18 0.18 25.95 -11.24
C VAL A 18 0.82 25.24 -10.04
N PHE A 19 0.12 25.16 -8.91
CA PHE A 19 0.58 24.46 -7.72
C PHE A 19 0.87 22.97 -8.00
N TYR A 20 0.02 22.30 -8.80
CA TYR A 20 0.28 20.93 -9.23
C TYR A 20 1.56 20.81 -10.05
N PHE A 21 1.83 21.73 -10.97
CA PHE A 21 3.05 21.68 -11.78
C PHE A 21 4.32 22.03 -11.02
N ILE A 22 4.25 22.86 -9.99
CA ILE A 22 5.39 23.21 -9.14
C ILE A 22 5.67 22.13 -8.09
N TRP A 23 4.63 21.60 -7.43
CA TRP A 23 4.79 20.76 -6.23
C TRP A 23 4.16 19.36 -6.31
N GLY A 24 3.25 19.13 -7.26
CA GLY A 24 2.51 17.87 -7.43
C GLY A 24 3.09 16.93 -8.50
N ARG A 25 4.01 17.39 -9.36
CA ARG A 25 4.68 16.54 -10.35
C ARG A 25 5.70 15.61 -9.68
N GLU A 26 5.67 14.33 -10.08
CA GLU A 26 6.72 13.38 -9.73
C GLU A 26 8.08 13.86 -10.28
N PRO A 27 9.16 13.79 -9.47
CA PRO A 27 10.48 14.20 -9.92
C PRO A 27 10.94 13.34 -11.10
N SER A 28 11.63 13.96 -12.05
CA SER A 28 12.16 13.24 -13.20
C SER A 28 13.31 12.33 -12.76
N ILE A 29 13.19 11.03 -13.04
CA ILE A 29 14.24 10.03 -12.79
C ILE A 29 15.15 9.78 -14.01
N LYS A 30 14.94 10.52 -15.10
CA LYS A 30 15.72 10.35 -16.34
C LYS A 30 17.21 10.53 -16.06
N GLY A 31 18.03 9.58 -16.52
CA GLY A 31 19.47 9.58 -16.31
C GLY A 31 19.93 9.10 -14.92
N LYS A 32 19.01 8.79 -14.00
CA LYS A 32 19.32 8.18 -12.69
C LYS A 32 18.97 6.70 -12.62
N TYR A 33 17.88 6.28 -13.26
CA TYR A 33 17.48 4.88 -13.34
C TYR A 33 16.70 4.62 -14.63
N ASN A 34 17.20 3.68 -15.44
CA ASN A 34 16.70 3.43 -16.80
C ASN A 34 16.28 1.97 -17.05
N ALA A 35 16.34 1.09 -16.03
CA ALA A 35 15.97 -0.30 -16.22
C ALA A 35 14.47 -0.43 -16.54
N ILE A 36 14.11 -1.41 -17.37
CA ILE A 36 12.72 -1.68 -17.76
C ILE A 36 12.06 -2.65 -16.77
N TYR A 37 12.86 -3.56 -16.21
CA TYR A 37 12.46 -4.58 -15.24
C TYR A 37 13.48 -4.65 -14.11
N GLU A 38 12.99 -5.05 -12.95
CA GLU A 38 13.81 -5.37 -11.79
C GLU A 38 13.57 -6.85 -11.49
N ARG A 39 14.63 -7.65 -11.44
CA ARG A 39 14.53 -9.09 -11.15
C ARG A 39 14.72 -9.33 -9.67
N ASP A 40 15.73 -8.69 -9.09
CA ASP A 40 16.02 -8.85 -7.67
C ASP A 40 15.12 -7.97 -6.81
N ILE A 41 14.98 -8.37 -5.54
CA ILE A 41 14.30 -7.53 -4.57
C ILE A 41 15.22 -6.34 -4.29
N PRO A 42 14.82 -5.11 -4.66
CA PRO A 42 15.77 -4.00 -4.71
C PRO A 42 16.18 -3.52 -3.31
N TYR A 43 15.32 -3.70 -2.30
CA TYR A 43 15.55 -3.27 -0.93
C TYR A 43 14.87 -4.20 0.07
N ASP A 44 15.42 -4.33 1.28
CA ASP A 44 14.85 -5.13 2.37
C ASP A 44 13.76 -4.35 3.13
N TYR A 45 12.70 -3.95 2.42
CA TYR A 45 11.55 -3.27 3.00
C TYR A 45 10.43 -4.25 3.30
N SER A 46 9.72 -4.00 4.40
CA SER A 46 8.48 -4.73 4.67
C SER A 46 7.44 -4.45 3.57
N PRO A 47 6.53 -5.38 3.29
CA PRO A 47 5.48 -5.16 2.28
C PRO A 47 4.60 -3.94 2.59
N ALA A 48 4.40 -3.63 3.87
CA ALA A 48 3.69 -2.44 4.31
C ALA A 48 4.41 -1.14 3.90
N ILE A 49 5.73 -1.06 4.04
CA ILE A 49 6.53 0.09 3.58
C ILE A 49 6.47 0.22 2.06
N VAL A 50 6.61 -0.90 1.33
CA VAL A 50 6.47 -0.92 -0.13
C VAL A 50 5.09 -0.41 -0.54
N SER A 51 4.02 -0.86 0.13
CA SER A 51 2.67 -0.37 -0.15
C SER A 51 2.48 1.11 0.14
N SER A 52 3.02 1.62 1.25
CA SER A 52 3.02 3.05 1.55
C SER A 52 3.69 3.86 0.43
N LEU A 53 4.79 3.35 -0.13
CA LEU A 53 5.47 3.97 -1.28
C LEU A 53 4.59 4.00 -2.54
N PHE A 54 3.76 3.00 -2.78
CA PHE A 54 2.81 3.00 -3.90
C PHE A 54 1.60 3.92 -3.65
N HIS A 55 1.11 3.99 -2.41
CA HIS A 55 0.00 4.86 -2.01
C HIS A 55 0.48 6.28 -1.65
N GLN A 56 1.01 7.04 -2.61
CA GLN A 56 1.59 8.36 -2.36
C GLN A 56 0.68 9.33 -1.57
N HIS A 57 -0.64 9.24 -1.75
CA HIS A 57 -1.61 10.14 -1.13
C HIS A 57 -1.83 9.83 0.36
N LEU A 58 -2.29 8.62 0.67
CA LEU A 58 -2.58 8.23 2.05
C LEU A 58 -1.30 7.86 2.81
N LYS A 59 -0.28 7.37 2.09
CA LYS A 59 0.97 6.79 2.59
C LYS A 59 0.73 5.66 3.61
N LYS A 60 -0.47 5.10 3.60
CA LYS A 60 -0.92 4.05 4.50
C LYS A 60 -0.97 2.71 3.74
N PRO A 61 -0.53 1.61 4.34
CA PRO A 61 -0.75 0.27 3.80
C PRO A 61 -2.23 -0.12 3.90
N ASN A 62 -2.67 -1.15 3.18
CA ASN A 62 -4.03 -1.68 3.23
C ASN A 62 -4.10 -3.06 3.93
N ALA A 63 -5.29 -3.65 4.02
CA ALA A 63 -5.49 -4.93 4.70
C ALA A 63 -4.71 -6.10 4.05
N ARG A 64 -4.48 -6.06 2.73
CA ARG A 64 -3.66 -7.07 2.04
C ARG A 64 -2.20 -6.97 2.47
N ASP A 65 -1.70 -5.75 2.66
CA ASP A 65 -0.33 -5.51 3.12
C ASP A 65 -0.11 -5.94 4.56
N PHE A 66 -1.16 -5.91 5.39
CA PHE A 66 -1.11 -6.47 6.74
C PHE A 66 -0.84 -7.98 6.67
N ILE A 67 -1.56 -8.71 5.81
CA ILE A 67 -1.34 -10.15 5.58
C ILE A 67 0.04 -10.40 4.96
N ALA A 68 0.45 -9.62 3.96
CA ALA A 68 1.78 -9.72 3.37
C ALA A 68 2.88 -9.49 4.42
N THR A 69 2.68 -8.57 5.37
CA THR A 69 3.64 -8.29 6.45
C THR A 69 3.71 -9.44 7.47
N ILE A 70 2.59 -10.12 7.77
CA ILE A 70 2.61 -11.37 8.55
C ILE A 70 3.51 -12.39 7.84
N LEU A 71 3.34 -12.59 6.54
CA LEU A 71 4.14 -13.55 5.77
C LEU A 71 5.62 -13.14 5.69
N TYR A 72 5.89 -11.85 5.53
CA TYR A 72 7.25 -11.29 5.59
C TYR A 72 7.92 -11.61 6.93
N LEU A 73 7.22 -11.43 8.05
CA LEU A 73 7.73 -11.81 9.38
C LEU A 73 7.95 -13.33 9.51
N CYS A 74 7.21 -14.15 8.77
CA CYS A 74 7.53 -15.58 8.67
C CYS A 74 8.84 -15.83 7.89
N THR A 75 9.09 -15.11 6.78
CA THR A 75 10.38 -15.21 6.06
C THR A 75 11.56 -14.73 6.92
N LYS A 76 11.31 -13.82 7.87
CA LYS A 76 12.28 -13.35 8.86
C LYS A 76 12.37 -14.21 10.11
N ASN A 77 11.66 -15.33 10.18
CA ASN A 77 11.67 -16.29 11.30
C ASN A 77 11.18 -15.71 12.66
N TYR A 78 10.37 -14.66 12.64
CA TYR A 78 9.68 -14.13 13.83
C TYR A 78 8.33 -14.83 14.08
N LEU A 79 7.70 -15.26 13.00
CA LEU A 79 6.47 -16.04 13.00
C LEU A 79 6.70 -17.35 12.26
N LYS A 80 5.93 -18.37 12.58
CA LYS A 80 5.84 -19.64 11.84
C LYS A 80 4.43 -19.83 11.33
N MET A 81 4.32 -20.35 10.12
CA MET A 81 3.05 -20.70 9.53
C MET A 81 2.95 -22.22 9.36
N GLU A 82 1.79 -22.78 9.68
CA GLU A 82 1.48 -24.19 9.50
C GLU A 82 0.11 -24.35 8.83
N VAL A 83 -0.05 -25.37 7.98
CA VAL A 83 -1.34 -25.70 7.37
C VAL A 83 -2.15 -26.54 8.35
N VAL A 84 -3.41 -26.17 8.57
CA VAL A 84 -4.34 -26.91 9.42
C VAL A 84 -5.53 -27.35 8.58
N LYS A 85 -5.85 -28.64 8.58
CA LYS A 85 -7.03 -29.17 7.88
C LYS A 85 -8.30 -28.79 8.62
N LYS A 86 -9.33 -28.37 7.89
CA LYS A 86 -10.67 -28.12 8.43
C LYS A 86 -11.65 -29.19 7.99
N LYS A 87 -12.56 -29.54 8.89
CA LYS A 87 -13.75 -30.32 8.52
C LYS A 87 -14.71 -29.40 7.77
N LYS A 88 -15.09 -29.77 6.55
CA LYS A 88 -16.19 -29.11 5.82
C LYS A 88 -17.49 -29.25 6.62
N ILE A 89 -18.33 -28.22 6.58
CA ILE A 89 -19.70 -28.31 7.07
C ILE A 89 -20.46 -29.16 6.03
N LEU A 90 -21.03 -30.28 6.48
CA LEU A 90 -21.79 -31.24 5.64
C LEU A 90 -20.99 -31.83 4.45
N GLY A 91 -19.66 -31.78 4.44
CA GLY A 91 -18.84 -32.37 3.38
C GLY A 91 -18.76 -31.56 2.06
N ILE A 92 -19.50 -30.46 1.93
CA ILE A 92 -19.62 -29.69 0.68
C ILE A 92 -19.37 -28.19 0.87
N PHE A 93 -19.56 -27.65 2.08
CA PHE A 93 -19.44 -26.22 2.35
C PHE A 93 -18.25 -25.90 3.26
N GLY A 94 -17.41 -24.96 2.81
CA GLY A 94 -16.26 -24.44 3.57
C GLY A 94 -14.91 -24.75 2.92
N LYS A 95 -13.86 -24.08 3.41
CA LYS A 95 -12.48 -24.32 2.98
C LYS A 95 -11.93 -25.58 3.66
N ASP A 96 -11.17 -26.38 2.93
CA ASP A 96 -10.49 -27.59 3.43
C ASP A 96 -9.26 -27.29 4.29
N ILE A 97 -8.73 -26.08 4.18
CA ILE A 97 -7.50 -25.66 4.83
C ILE A 97 -7.65 -24.29 5.49
N ASP A 98 -6.99 -24.17 6.64
CA ASP A 98 -6.72 -22.94 7.36
C ASP A 98 -5.21 -22.85 7.58
N TYR A 99 -4.74 -21.68 7.99
CA TYR A 99 -3.34 -21.44 8.27
C TYR A 99 -3.20 -21.01 9.72
N LYS A 100 -2.32 -21.68 10.46
CA LYS A 100 -1.99 -21.35 11.85
C LYS A 100 -0.71 -20.52 11.87
N ILE A 101 -0.79 -19.38 12.54
CA ILE A 101 0.35 -18.50 12.84
C ILE A 101 0.83 -18.85 14.25
N ILE A 102 2.13 -19.02 14.41
CA ILE A 102 2.79 -19.35 15.68
C ILE A 102 3.90 -18.32 15.92
N LEU A 103 3.90 -17.69 17.07
CA LEU A 103 4.97 -16.77 17.47
C LEU A 103 6.24 -17.56 17.79
N LYS A 104 7.40 -17.09 17.29
CA LYS A 104 8.70 -17.66 17.64
C LYS A 104 9.31 -16.87 18.80
N ASN A 105 10.02 -17.57 19.69
CA ASN A 105 10.87 -16.92 20.68
C ASN A 105 12.15 -16.42 20.01
N LYS A 106 12.10 -15.20 19.47
CA LYS A 106 13.20 -14.54 18.76
C LYS A 106 13.30 -13.08 19.22
N ASP A 107 14.54 -12.59 19.32
CA ASP A 107 14.80 -11.18 19.68
C ASP A 107 14.16 -10.21 18.68
N THR A 108 13.23 -9.40 19.19
CA THR A 108 12.45 -8.39 18.45
C THR A 108 13.10 -7.01 18.44
N SER A 109 14.29 -6.82 19.03
CA SER A 109 14.99 -5.53 19.07
C SER A 109 15.26 -4.90 17.69
N LYS A 110 15.44 -5.75 16.67
CA LYS A 110 15.72 -5.36 15.28
C LYS A 110 14.47 -5.04 14.46
N LEU A 111 13.28 -5.31 14.99
CA LEU A 111 12.04 -5.03 14.28
C LEU A 111 11.78 -3.52 14.25
N SER A 112 11.32 -3.05 13.10
CA SER A 112 10.78 -1.71 12.99
C SER A 112 9.50 -1.57 13.83
N LYS A 113 9.11 -0.32 14.13
CA LYS A 113 7.98 -0.06 15.04
C LYS A 113 6.66 -0.64 14.52
N HIS A 114 6.39 -0.54 13.22
CA HIS A 114 5.17 -1.10 12.63
C HIS A 114 5.17 -2.65 12.61
N GLU A 115 6.33 -3.29 12.49
CA GLU A 115 6.45 -4.75 12.57
C GLU A 115 6.20 -5.25 13.99
N SER A 116 6.80 -4.59 14.99
CA SER A 116 6.54 -4.89 16.41
C SER A 116 5.07 -4.69 16.76
N LEU A 117 4.47 -3.58 16.32
CA LEU A 117 3.05 -3.30 16.54
C LEU A 117 2.15 -4.36 15.91
N LEU A 118 2.49 -4.87 14.71
CA LEU A 118 1.75 -5.98 14.10
C LEU A 118 1.83 -7.25 14.95
N ILE A 119 3.01 -7.58 15.49
CA ILE A 119 3.17 -8.72 16.42
C ILE A 119 2.31 -8.51 17.68
N ASP A 120 2.28 -7.31 18.23
CA ASP A 120 1.48 -7.00 19.43
C ASP A 120 -0.03 -7.13 19.15
N ILE A 121 -0.49 -6.71 17.97
CA ILE A 121 -1.86 -6.95 17.50
C ILE A 121 -2.13 -8.46 17.44
N LEU A 122 -1.23 -9.26 16.87
CA LEU A 122 -1.40 -10.71 16.82
C LEU A 122 -1.46 -11.33 18.23
N LYS A 123 -0.53 -10.96 19.11
CA LYS A 123 -0.47 -11.45 20.50
C LYS A 123 -1.77 -11.23 21.26
N LYS A 124 -2.42 -10.07 21.06
CA LYS A 124 -3.72 -9.76 21.67
C LYS A 124 -4.79 -10.81 21.38
N TYR A 125 -4.76 -11.41 20.19
CA TYR A 125 -5.75 -12.39 19.76
C TYR A 125 -5.28 -13.85 19.91
N MET A 126 -3.99 -14.09 20.10
CA MET A 126 -3.40 -15.43 20.22
C MET A 126 -3.82 -16.16 21.49
N LYS A 127 -3.80 -17.50 21.42
CA LYS A 127 -3.88 -18.40 22.57
C LYS A 127 -2.67 -19.34 22.51
N ASN A 128 -1.91 -19.43 23.60
CA ASN A 128 -0.68 -20.24 23.67
C ASN A 128 0.26 -19.91 22.49
N ASP A 129 0.57 -18.62 22.30
CA ASP A 129 1.45 -18.10 21.25
C ASP A 129 1.06 -18.47 19.81
N SER A 130 -0.20 -18.84 19.58
CA SER A 130 -0.67 -19.20 18.26
C SER A 130 -2.11 -18.81 17.99
N ILE A 131 -2.47 -18.68 16.72
CA ILE A 131 -3.81 -18.37 16.27
C ILE A 131 -3.99 -18.84 14.82
N THR A 132 -5.18 -19.33 14.46
CA THR A 132 -5.47 -19.54 13.03
C THR A 132 -6.01 -18.27 12.37
N PHE A 133 -5.83 -18.13 11.06
CA PHE A 133 -6.36 -16.95 10.36
C PHE A 133 -7.88 -16.84 10.47
N ASP A 134 -8.63 -17.95 10.45
CA ASP A 134 -10.07 -17.90 10.69
C ASP A 134 -10.43 -17.53 12.14
N GLU A 135 -9.69 -18.02 13.14
CA GLU A 135 -9.89 -17.58 14.53
C GLU A 135 -9.62 -16.09 14.67
N PHE A 136 -8.52 -15.61 14.09
CA PHE A 136 -8.17 -14.19 14.10
C PHE A 136 -9.25 -13.36 13.42
N LYS A 137 -9.70 -13.77 12.23
CA LYS A 137 -10.82 -13.15 11.51
C LYS A 137 -12.06 -13.08 12.39
N LYS A 138 -12.47 -14.19 13.03
CA LYS A 138 -13.67 -14.22 13.89
C LYS A 138 -13.55 -13.27 15.06
N LYS A 139 -12.40 -13.24 15.74
CA LYS A 139 -12.14 -12.33 16.88
C LYS A 139 -12.09 -10.86 16.43
N ALA A 140 -11.38 -10.55 15.35
CA ALA A 140 -11.30 -9.21 14.77
C ALA A 140 -12.68 -8.68 14.34
N MET A 141 -13.54 -9.55 13.78
CA MET A 141 -14.93 -9.18 13.44
C MET A 141 -15.81 -8.97 14.67
N ARG A 142 -15.63 -9.78 15.73
CA ARG A 142 -16.35 -9.63 17.00
C ARG A 142 -15.97 -8.34 17.72
N GLU A 143 -14.68 -8.00 17.72
CA GLU A 143 -14.12 -6.80 18.35
C GLU A 143 -13.81 -5.71 17.32
N ARG A 144 -14.75 -5.46 16.39
CA ARG A 144 -14.52 -4.62 15.20
C ARG A 144 -13.97 -3.23 15.51
N ILE A 145 -14.52 -2.55 16.51
CA ILE A 145 -14.11 -1.19 16.90
C ILE A 145 -12.66 -1.19 17.39
N THR A 146 -12.34 -2.14 18.27
CA THR A 146 -10.99 -2.30 18.82
C THR A 146 -9.99 -2.69 17.74
N PHE A 147 -10.35 -3.63 16.86
CA PHE A 147 -9.50 -4.05 15.76
C PHE A 147 -9.27 -2.90 14.76
N HIS A 148 -10.31 -2.12 14.44
CA HIS A 148 -10.19 -0.93 13.59
C HIS A 148 -9.18 0.07 14.16
N SER A 149 -9.26 0.38 15.46
CA SER A 149 -8.30 1.28 16.12
C SER A 149 -6.87 0.76 16.03
N LEU A 150 -6.65 -0.51 16.39
CA LEU A 150 -5.33 -1.15 16.33
C LEU A 150 -4.76 -1.16 14.90
N PHE A 151 -5.61 -1.44 13.91
CA PHE A 151 -5.23 -1.44 12.51
C PHE A 151 -4.88 -0.03 12.02
N ASP A 152 -5.66 1.00 12.37
CA ASP A 152 -5.36 2.39 12.01
C ASP A 152 -4.05 2.88 12.67
N ASP A 153 -3.80 2.49 13.92
CA ASP A 153 -2.53 2.78 14.61
C ASP A 153 -1.35 2.11 13.89
N TRP A 154 -1.52 0.87 13.45
CA TRP A 154 -0.52 0.19 12.62
C TRP A 154 -0.31 0.89 11.26
N GLN A 155 -1.36 1.35 10.60
CA GLN A 155 -1.25 2.12 9.35
C GLN A 155 -0.51 3.44 9.57
N LYS A 156 -0.83 4.18 10.65
CA LYS A 156 -0.16 5.43 11.05
C LYS A 156 1.31 5.19 11.35
N GLN A 157 1.64 4.14 12.09
CA GLN A 157 3.04 3.81 12.41
C GLN A 157 3.82 3.41 11.15
N THR A 158 3.22 2.64 10.25
CA THR A 158 3.84 2.29 8.95
C THR A 158 4.11 3.56 8.14
N LYS A 159 3.13 4.46 8.05
CA LYS A 159 3.31 5.77 7.40
C LYS A 159 4.50 6.53 8.01
N ALA A 160 4.56 6.62 9.34
CA ALA A 160 5.65 7.32 10.02
C ALA A 160 7.01 6.68 9.75
N ASP A 161 7.10 5.35 9.71
CA ASP A 161 8.34 4.64 9.37
C ASP A 161 8.73 4.85 7.90
N ALA A 162 7.77 4.84 6.98
CA ALA A 162 8.02 5.14 5.56
C ALA A 162 8.46 6.60 5.33
N GLU A 163 7.92 7.56 6.09
CA GLU A 163 8.33 8.97 6.02
C GLU A 163 9.75 9.19 6.55
N LYS A 164 10.20 8.42 7.55
CA LYS A 164 11.60 8.47 8.04
C LYS A 164 12.61 7.99 7.00
N LEU A 165 12.21 7.15 6.04
CA LEU A 165 13.06 6.69 4.95
C LEU A 165 13.30 7.77 3.87
N GLY A 166 12.70 8.96 4.02
CA GLY A 166 12.94 10.09 3.12
C GLY A 166 12.25 9.95 1.75
N PHE A 167 11.27 9.05 1.62
CA PHE A 167 10.59 8.81 0.34
C PHE A 167 9.65 9.93 -0.10
N PHE A 168 9.15 10.73 0.84
CA PHE A 168 8.10 11.71 0.57
C PHE A 168 8.58 13.12 0.91
N THR A 169 8.22 14.06 0.06
CA THR A 169 8.45 15.48 0.35
C THR A 169 7.58 15.89 1.54
N LYS A 170 8.13 16.76 2.39
CA LYS A 170 7.37 17.44 3.44
C LYS A 170 6.78 18.71 2.82
N ASN A 171 5.69 18.57 2.07
CA ASN A 171 5.05 19.72 1.46
C ASN A 171 4.05 20.37 2.44
N ASN A 172 4.44 21.49 3.03
CA ASN A 172 3.57 22.31 3.89
C ASN A 172 2.81 23.38 3.09
N ALA A 173 2.98 23.47 1.76
CA ALA A 173 2.34 24.49 0.94
C ALA A 173 0.82 24.44 1.05
N SER A 174 0.23 23.24 1.12
CA SER A 174 -1.22 23.09 1.38
C SER A 174 -1.63 23.71 2.70
N THR A 175 -0.84 23.51 3.76
CA THR A 175 -1.10 24.08 5.08
C THR A 175 -0.99 25.61 5.05
N TYR A 176 0.09 26.16 4.49
CA TYR A 176 0.29 27.61 4.38
C TYR A 176 -0.79 28.26 3.52
N PHE A 177 -1.14 27.67 2.38
CA PHE A 177 -2.24 28.14 1.54
C PHE A 177 -3.56 28.14 2.31
N THR A 178 -3.86 27.07 3.03
CA THR A 178 -5.06 26.98 3.88
C THR A 178 -5.09 28.06 4.95
N ILE A 179 -3.96 28.34 5.61
CA ILE A 179 -3.84 29.40 6.61
C ILE A 179 -4.10 30.78 6.00
N ILE A 180 -3.49 31.08 4.86
CA ILE A 180 -3.69 32.36 4.13
C ILE A 180 -5.17 32.53 3.77
N CYS A 181 -5.78 31.48 3.25
CA CYS A 181 -7.19 31.46 2.90
C CYS A 181 -8.11 31.69 4.12
N ILE A 182 -7.84 31.04 5.27
CA ILE A 182 -8.59 31.27 6.51
C ILE A 182 -8.42 32.73 6.97
N ALA A 183 -7.21 33.27 6.94
CA ALA A 183 -6.94 34.65 7.32
C ALA A 183 -7.70 35.66 6.45
N LEU A 184 -7.78 35.43 5.13
CA LEU A 184 -8.56 36.27 4.21
C LEU A 184 -10.06 36.21 4.49
N ILE A 185 -10.61 35.04 4.84
CA ILE A 185 -12.02 34.92 5.24
C ILE A 185 -12.27 35.67 6.54
N LEU A 186 -11.44 35.50 7.57
CA LEU A 186 -11.60 36.18 8.84
C LEU A 186 -11.53 37.71 8.67
N ALA A 187 -10.60 38.20 7.86
CA ALA A 187 -10.51 39.62 7.51
C ALA A 187 -11.79 40.12 6.82
N ALA A 188 -12.33 39.36 5.87
CA ALA A 188 -13.58 39.70 5.19
C ALA A 188 -14.77 39.77 6.17
N VAL A 189 -14.89 38.80 7.10
CA VAL A 189 -15.97 38.75 8.11
C VAL A 189 -15.90 39.95 9.07
N ILE A 190 -14.70 40.33 9.55
CA ILE A 190 -14.53 41.45 10.48
C ILE A 190 -14.92 42.78 9.84
N THR A 191 -14.69 42.94 8.53
CA THR A 191 -14.98 44.18 7.80
C THR A 191 -16.46 44.35 7.39
N MET A 192 -17.33 43.37 7.67
CA MET A 192 -18.69 43.34 7.11
C MET A 192 -19.78 43.40 8.17
N ASN A 193 -20.61 44.45 8.08
CA ASN A 193 -21.75 44.70 8.97
C ASN A 193 -23.13 44.44 8.30
N ASN A 194 -23.20 43.65 7.21
CA ASN A 194 -24.40 43.59 6.34
C ASN A 194 -24.81 42.18 5.87
N ILE A 195 -26.12 41.87 5.96
CA ILE A 195 -26.80 40.60 5.56
C ILE A 195 -26.59 40.21 4.09
N VAL A 196 -26.33 41.17 3.21
CA VAL A 196 -26.17 40.95 1.75
C VAL A 196 -24.98 40.06 1.40
N PHE A 197 -23.95 40.01 2.25
CA PHE A 197 -22.71 39.29 1.95
C PHE A 197 -22.68 37.83 2.41
N GLY A 198 -23.69 37.36 3.16
CA GLY A 198 -23.75 35.99 3.68
C GLY A 198 -23.54 34.88 2.63
N PRO A 199 -24.21 34.92 1.46
CA PRO A 199 -24.03 33.93 0.40
C PRO A 199 -22.63 33.88 -0.22
N PHE A 200 -21.90 35.00 -0.21
CA PHE A 200 -20.54 35.05 -0.74
C PHE A 200 -19.53 34.43 0.25
N ILE A 201 -19.78 34.59 1.55
CA ILE A 201 -18.96 33.96 2.60
C ILE A 201 -19.16 32.44 2.59
N THR A 202 -20.39 31.95 2.44
CA THR A 202 -20.63 30.50 2.35
C THR A 202 -19.98 29.90 1.10
N ALA A 203 -20.08 30.57 -0.06
CA ALA A 203 -19.39 30.16 -1.27
C ALA A 203 -17.86 30.15 -1.10
N ALA A 204 -17.29 31.16 -0.41
CA ALA A 204 -15.87 31.23 -0.11
C ALA A 204 -15.40 30.06 0.77
N VAL A 205 -16.13 29.76 1.85
CA VAL A 205 -15.82 28.64 2.74
C VAL A 205 -15.88 27.31 2.00
N ILE A 206 -16.90 27.09 1.17
CA ILE A 206 -17.02 25.88 0.35
C ILE A 206 -15.83 25.79 -0.63
N GLY A 207 -15.48 26.88 -1.31
CA GLY A 207 -14.31 26.93 -2.20
C GLY A 207 -13.00 26.60 -1.49
N LEU A 208 -12.82 27.01 -0.24
CA LEU A 208 -11.65 26.65 0.57
C LEU A 208 -11.63 25.17 0.96
N LEU A 209 -12.77 24.62 1.37
CA LEU A 209 -12.87 23.20 1.71
C LEU A 209 -12.56 22.32 0.49
N MET A 210 -13.05 22.73 -0.70
CA MET A 210 -12.73 22.07 -1.96
C MET A 210 -11.24 22.17 -2.31
N ASN A 211 -10.61 23.34 -2.12
CA ASN A 211 -9.17 23.51 -2.34
C ASN A 211 -8.31 22.71 -1.35
N TYR A 212 -8.66 22.72 -0.05
CA TYR A 212 -7.97 21.92 0.96
C TYR A 212 -8.06 20.42 0.61
N ALA A 213 -9.26 19.96 0.24
CA ALA A 213 -9.45 18.59 -0.24
C ALA A 213 -8.62 18.32 -1.50
N PHE A 214 -8.61 19.22 -2.49
CA PHE A 214 -7.80 19.08 -3.70
C PHE A 214 -6.31 18.97 -3.36
N PHE A 215 -5.74 19.93 -2.62
CA PHE A 215 -4.30 19.96 -2.33
C PHE A 215 -3.82 18.79 -1.48
N LYS A 216 -4.63 18.36 -0.49
CA LYS A 216 -4.33 17.15 0.30
C LYS A 216 -4.24 15.89 -0.56
N HIS A 217 -5.02 15.83 -1.64
CA HIS A 217 -5.01 14.70 -2.58
C HIS A 217 -4.12 14.94 -3.80
N ALA A 218 -3.81 16.17 -4.21
CA ALA A 218 -3.08 16.48 -5.44
C ALA A 218 -1.57 16.73 -5.22
N LEU A 219 -1.14 17.03 -3.99
CA LEU A 219 0.27 17.39 -3.68
C LEU A 219 1.18 16.32 -3.03
N PRO A 220 0.91 15.02 -3.02
CA PRO A 220 1.91 14.07 -2.56
C PRO A 220 2.94 13.82 -3.66
N SER A 221 4.11 14.41 -3.51
CA SER A 221 5.29 14.08 -4.33
C SER A 221 6.26 13.20 -3.56
N ARG A 222 6.77 12.18 -4.22
CA ARG A 222 7.96 11.47 -3.75
C ARG A 222 9.17 12.39 -3.87
N THR A 223 10.18 12.19 -3.03
CA THR A 223 11.51 12.76 -3.27
C THR A 223 12.14 12.08 -4.50
N LEU A 224 13.25 12.61 -5.03
CA LEU A 224 13.97 11.95 -6.12
C LEU A 224 14.34 10.50 -5.76
N GLU A 225 14.87 10.28 -4.55
CA GLU A 225 15.16 8.94 -4.03
C GLU A 225 13.89 8.08 -3.90
N GLY A 226 12.81 8.65 -3.35
CA GLY A 226 11.52 7.96 -3.27
C GLY A 226 10.98 7.54 -4.64
N ALA A 227 11.13 8.38 -5.66
CA ALA A 227 10.71 8.08 -7.04
C ALA A 227 11.58 6.99 -7.67
N ILE A 228 12.89 6.99 -7.43
CA ILE A 228 13.80 5.90 -7.87
C ILE A 228 13.43 4.59 -7.20
N HIS A 229 13.22 4.59 -5.88
CA HIS A 229 12.82 3.40 -5.12
C HIS A 229 11.48 2.88 -5.63
N PHE A 230 10.50 3.77 -5.82
CA PHE A 230 9.20 3.43 -6.38
C PHE A 230 9.35 2.80 -7.76
N GLN A 231 10.16 3.38 -8.65
CA GLN A 231 10.36 2.86 -9.99
C GLN A 231 10.99 1.46 -9.99
N LYS A 232 11.97 1.20 -9.12
CA LYS A 232 12.55 -0.15 -8.94
C LYS A 232 11.50 -1.17 -8.50
N TRP A 233 10.70 -0.85 -7.48
CA TRP A 233 9.60 -1.72 -7.05
C TRP A 233 8.50 -1.88 -8.09
N TYR A 234 8.21 -0.83 -8.86
CA TYR A 234 7.24 -0.87 -9.95
C TYR A 234 7.72 -1.75 -11.11
N ASN A 235 9.01 -1.71 -11.41
CA ASN A 235 9.63 -2.60 -12.38
C ASN A 235 9.71 -4.05 -11.90
N LEU A 236 9.90 -4.28 -10.60
CA LEU A 236 9.75 -5.62 -10.00
C LEU A 236 8.30 -6.08 -10.13
N LYS A 237 7.31 -5.23 -9.85
CA LYS A 237 5.89 -5.55 -10.07
C LYS A 237 5.62 -5.95 -11.53
N LYS A 238 6.19 -5.22 -12.50
CA LYS A 238 6.08 -5.57 -13.93
C LYS A 238 6.67 -6.95 -14.21
N TYR A 239 7.86 -7.23 -13.67
CA TYR A 239 8.52 -8.53 -13.80
C TYR A 239 7.66 -9.65 -13.23
N LEU A 240 7.17 -9.51 -12.00
CA LEU A 240 6.34 -10.52 -11.33
C LEU A 240 4.96 -10.71 -11.98
N LYS A 241 4.44 -9.67 -12.65
CA LYS A 241 3.19 -9.75 -13.42
C LYS A 241 3.39 -10.47 -14.76
N ASP A 242 4.58 -10.34 -15.35
CA ASP A 242 4.96 -10.91 -16.64
C ASP A 242 5.42 -12.36 -16.47
N PHE A 243 4.46 -13.28 -16.63
CA PHE A 243 4.65 -14.70 -16.40
C PHE A 243 5.68 -15.35 -17.33
N SER A 244 5.80 -14.89 -18.58
CA SER A 244 6.79 -15.43 -19.52
C SER A 244 8.21 -15.16 -19.01
N ARG A 245 8.45 -13.95 -18.51
CA ARG A 245 9.76 -13.58 -17.94
C ARG A 245 10.12 -14.36 -16.68
N LEU A 246 9.15 -14.62 -15.81
CA LEU A 246 9.36 -15.46 -14.63
C LEU A 246 9.75 -16.90 -14.98
N LYS A 247 9.31 -17.40 -16.14
CA LYS A 247 9.68 -18.73 -16.64
C LYS A 247 11.04 -18.76 -17.30
N GLU A 248 11.36 -17.74 -18.08
CA GLU A 248 12.66 -17.62 -18.76
C GLU A 248 13.80 -17.38 -17.76
N HIS A 249 13.52 -16.67 -16.68
CA HIS A 249 14.49 -16.34 -15.65
C HIS A 249 13.95 -16.68 -14.25
N PRO A 250 13.76 -17.97 -13.94
CA PRO A 250 13.30 -18.37 -12.62
C PRO A 250 14.33 -17.93 -11.56
N PRO A 251 13.88 -17.48 -10.38
CA PRO A 251 14.79 -17.18 -9.30
C PRO A 251 15.52 -18.46 -8.86
N GLU A 252 16.78 -18.29 -8.48
CA GLU A 252 17.73 -19.38 -8.25
C GLU A 252 17.44 -20.21 -6.99
N SER A 253 16.63 -19.70 -6.06
CA SER A 253 16.31 -20.38 -4.80
C SER A 253 14.85 -20.21 -4.40
N LEU A 254 14.30 -21.18 -3.64
CA LEU A 254 12.92 -21.04 -3.13
C LEU A 254 12.77 -19.93 -2.09
N VAL A 255 13.86 -19.52 -1.40
CA VAL A 255 13.82 -18.35 -0.52
C VAL A 255 13.44 -17.09 -1.30
N ILE A 256 13.96 -16.93 -2.52
CA ILE A 256 13.59 -15.80 -3.38
C ILE A 256 12.14 -15.93 -3.85
N TRP A 257 11.68 -17.14 -4.18
CA TRP A 257 10.28 -17.40 -4.52
C TRP A 257 9.31 -17.01 -3.39
N GLU A 258 9.63 -17.32 -2.14
CA GLU A 258 8.83 -16.91 -0.97
C GLU A 258 8.73 -15.39 -0.88
N LYS A 259 9.88 -14.71 -0.97
CA LYS A 259 9.91 -13.24 -0.92
C LYS A 259 9.15 -12.61 -2.09
N TYR A 260 9.26 -13.17 -3.30
CA TYR A 260 8.47 -12.75 -4.45
C TYR A 260 6.98 -12.91 -4.20
N LEU A 261 6.55 -14.04 -3.63
CA LEU A 261 5.12 -14.27 -3.37
C LEU A 261 4.57 -13.28 -2.33
N VAL A 262 5.35 -13.01 -1.29
CA VAL A 262 5.01 -12.02 -0.25
C VAL A 262 4.84 -10.62 -0.85
N ILE A 263 5.79 -10.15 -1.66
CA ILE A 263 5.70 -8.84 -2.31
C ILE A 263 4.62 -8.81 -3.40
N ALA A 264 4.46 -9.90 -4.15
CA ALA A 264 3.42 -10.02 -5.16
C ALA A 264 2.01 -10.00 -4.57
N LEU A 265 1.83 -10.44 -3.31
CA LEU A 265 0.58 -10.24 -2.58
C LEU A 265 0.33 -8.75 -2.42
N THR A 266 1.27 -7.98 -1.88
CA THR A 266 1.15 -6.51 -1.80
C THR A 266 0.77 -5.92 -3.15
N PHE A 267 1.46 -6.29 -4.23
CA PHE A 267 1.18 -5.79 -5.59
C PHE A 267 -0.14 -6.26 -6.22
N GLY A 268 -0.81 -7.26 -5.64
CA GLY A 268 -2.01 -7.88 -6.21
C GLY A 268 -1.73 -8.73 -7.45
N VAL A 269 -0.53 -9.29 -7.59
CA VAL A 269 -0.11 -10.15 -8.72
C VAL A 269 0.37 -11.54 -8.27
N ALA A 270 0.14 -11.91 -7.01
CA ALA A 270 0.56 -13.19 -6.42
C ALA A 270 0.07 -14.42 -7.19
N ASP A 271 -1.10 -14.36 -7.84
CA ASP A 271 -1.61 -15.48 -8.66
C ASP A 271 -0.67 -15.82 -9.83
N LYS A 272 0.03 -14.82 -10.40
CA LYS A 272 0.99 -15.03 -11.49
C LYS A 272 2.25 -15.70 -10.98
N VAL A 273 2.76 -15.25 -9.84
CA VAL A 273 3.94 -15.81 -9.18
C VAL A 273 3.68 -17.24 -8.72
N GLN A 274 2.54 -17.50 -8.06
CA GLN A 274 2.16 -18.85 -7.61
C GLN A 274 2.00 -19.82 -8.79
N LYS A 275 1.46 -19.37 -9.92
CA LYS A 275 1.38 -20.18 -11.14
C LYS A 275 2.75 -20.51 -11.69
N ALA A 276 3.69 -19.55 -11.71
CA ALA A 276 5.04 -19.79 -12.20
C ALA A 276 5.79 -20.77 -11.28
N MET A 277 5.71 -20.53 -9.97
CA MET A 277 6.25 -21.37 -8.91
C MET A 277 5.86 -22.85 -9.09
N LYS A 278 4.57 -23.16 -9.29
CA LYS A 278 4.08 -24.54 -9.49
C LYS A 278 4.60 -25.24 -10.74
N LEU A 279 4.86 -24.49 -11.81
CA LEU A 279 5.33 -25.05 -13.08
C LEU A 279 6.83 -25.28 -13.10
N ILE A 280 7.57 -24.43 -12.40
CA ILE A 280 9.03 -24.42 -12.42
C ILE A 280 9.58 -25.35 -11.34
N ILE A 281 8.92 -25.45 -10.18
CA ILE A 281 9.42 -26.23 -9.04
C ILE A 281 8.94 -27.68 -9.15
N PRO A 282 9.86 -28.64 -9.34
CA PRO A 282 9.53 -30.06 -9.47
C PRO A 282 8.77 -30.63 -8.26
N GLU A 283 7.79 -31.52 -8.50
CA GLU A 283 6.92 -32.13 -7.48
C GLU A 283 7.67 -32.84 -6.33
N ASN A 284 8.86 -33.39 -6.59
CA ASN A 284 9.69 -34.03 -5.57
C ASN A 284 10.28 -33.05 -4.55
N ILE A 285 10.57 -31.81 -4.95
CA ILE A 285 11.04 -30.75 -4.04
C ILE A 285 9.86 -30.19 -3.22
N GLN A 286 8.65 -30.27 -3.76
CA GLN A 286 7.42 -29.81 -3.10
C GLN A 286 7.16 -30.56 -1.78
N ASN A 287 7.51 -31.83 -1.72
CA ASN A 287 7.34 -32.69 -0.53
C ASN A 287 8.52 -32.64 0.45
N SER A 288 9.59 -31.90 0.14
CA SER A 288 10.75 -31.80 1.03
C SER A 288 10.51 -30.78 2.14
N SER A 289 10.75 -31.18 3.40
CA SER A 289 10.81 -30.28 4.55
C SER A 289 12.05 -29.35 4.51
N ILE A 290 12.88 -29.50 3.48
CA ILE A 290 14.18 -28.86 3.32
C ILE A 290 13.97 -27.42 2.81
N PHE A 291 13.51 -26.54 3.70
CA PHE A 291 13.78 -25.10 3.57
C PHE A 291 14.08 -24.49 4.94
N MET A 292 15.15 -23.70 4.98
CA MET A 292 15.52 -22.84 6.10
C MET A 292 14.58 -21.64 6.14
N GLY A 293 13.37 -21.85 6.67
CA GLY A 293 12.35 -20.83 6.79
C GLY A 293 11.20 -21.31 7.68
N SER A 294 10.46 -20.35 8.23
CA SER A 294 9.27 -20.65 9.04
C SER A 294 7.98 -20.78 8.19
N VAL A 295 8.12 -20.71 6.86
CA VAL A 295 7.14 -21.10 5.84
C VAL A 295 7.83 -22.14 4.96
N ASN A 296 7.16 -23.24 4.62
CA ASN A 296 7.68 -24.24 3.68
C ASN A 296 6.93 -24.14 2.34
N TYR A 297 7.53 -24.58 1.22
CA TYR A 297 6.88 -24.68 -0.08
C TYR A 297 5.47 -25.29 -0.01
N ASN A 298 5.28 -26.35 0.79
CA ASN A 298 3.97 -27.00 0.99
C ASN A 298 2.86 -26.01 1.37
N ILE A 299 3.20 -24.90 2.01
CA ILE A 299 2.26 -23.90 2.48
C ILE A 299 1.92 -22.90 1.36
N MET A 300 2.93 -22.32 0.72
CA MET A 300 2.79 -21.25 -0.29
C MET A 300 2.52 -21.76 -1.72
N GLY A 301 3.02 -22.95 -2.05
CA GLY A 301 2.80 -23.63 -3.32
C GLY A 301 1.42 -24.29 -3.45
N THR A 302 0.73 -24.53 -2.33
CA THR A 302 -0.62 -25.14 -2.30
C THR A 302 -1.59 -24.41 -3.23
N ALA A 303 -2.41 -25.14 -3.98
CA ALA A 303 -3.31 -24.61 -5.01
C ALA A 303 -4.12 -23.38 -4.57
N ASN A 304 -4.61 -23.39 -3.33
CA ASN A 304 -5.52 -22.41 -2.76
C ASN A 304 -4.86 -21.34 -1.86
N PHE A 305 -3.53 -21.24 -1.82
CA PHE A 305 -2.85 -20.31 -0.92
C PHE A 305 -3.22 -18.85 -1.21
N VAL A 306 -2.99 -18.36 -2.43
CA VAL A 306 -3.25 -16.94 -2.77
C VAL A 306 -4.73 -16.60 -2.67
N SER A 307 -5.64 -17.48 -3.11
CA SER A 307 -7.08 -17.28 -2.96
C SER A 307 -7.49 -17.20 -1.49
N THR A 308 -6.87 -18.01 -0.63
CA THR A 308 -7.12 -17.97 0.82
C THR A 308 -6.60 -16.68 1.45
N MET A 309 -5.39 -16.23 1.11
CA MET A 309 -4.82 -14.96 1.60
C MET A 309 -5.61 -13.74 1.12
N ASN A 310 -6.10 -13.74 -0.12
CA ASN A 310 -6.98 -12.70 -0.64
C ASN A 310 -8.33 -12.67 0.11
N SER A 311 -8.92 -13.84 0.38
CA SER A 311 -10.16 -13.95 1.17
C SER A 311 -9.99 -13.44 2.60
N PHE A 312 -8.85 -13.71 3.23
CA PHE A 312 -8.51 -13.12 4.53
C PHE A 312 -8.35 -11.61 4.43
N SER A 313 -7.57 -11.12 3.46
CA SER A 313 -7.37 -9.69 3.21
C SER A 313 -8.71 -8.94 3.07
N SER A 314 -9.65 -9.49 2.31
CA SER A 314 -11.01 -8.91 2.17
C SER A 314 -11.78 -8.93 3.48
N SER A 315 -11.70 -10.01 4.26
CA SER A 315 -12.37 -10.10 5.56
C SER A 315 -11.80 -9.09 6.57
N PHE A 316 -10.47 -8.92 6.59
CA PHE A 316 -9.81 -7.91 7.43
C PHE A 316 -10.09 -6.48 6.96
N ALA A 317 -10.24 -6.24 5.65
CA ALA A 317 -10.69 -4.95 5.15
C ALA A 317 -12.08 -4.60 5.72
N SER A 318 -13.00 -5.56 5.70
CA SER A 318 -14.33 -5.41 6.32
C SER A 318 -14.24 -5.16 7.83
N ALA A 319 -13.43 -5.94 8.57
CA ALA A 319 -13.25 -5.75 10.01
C ALA A 319 -12.63 -4.39 10.36
N SER A 320 -11.63 -3.95 9.59
CA SER A 320 -10.92 -2.69 9.78
C SER A 320 -11.65 -1.47 9.23
N GLY A 321 -12.86 -1.61 8.67
CA GLY A 321 -13.60 -0.48 8.11
C GLY A 321 -12.92 0.19 6.90
N THR A 322 -12.02 -0.52 6.21
CA THR A 322 -11.37 -0.03 5.00
C THR A 322 -12.11 -0.50 3.75
N SER A 323 -12.08 0.29 2.67
CA SER A 323 -12.63 -0.14 1.37
C SER A 323 -11.83 -1.32 0.82
N GLY A 324 -12.53 -2.20 0.08
CA GLY A 324 -11.95 -3.44 -0.46
C GLY A 324 -10.65 -3.22 -1.24
N SER A 325 -9.75 -4.19 -1.14
CA SER A 325 -8.39 -4.14 -1.69
C SER A 325 -8.34 -4.07 -3.23
N GLY A 326 -8.57 -2.89 -3.81
CA GLY A 326 -8.32 -2.62 -5.22
C GLY A 326 -6.83 -2.79 -5.54
N GLY A 327 -6.49 -3.54 -6.60
CA GLY A 327 -5.10 -3.61 -7.08
C GLY A 327 -4.62 -2.22 -7.50
N PHE A 328 -3.32 -1.93 -7.37
CA PHE A 328 -2.76 -0.66 -7.84
C PHE A 328 -2.96 -0.56 -9.35
N GLY A 329 -4.06 0.08 -9.78
CA GLY A 329 -4.39 0.39 -11.15
C GLY A 329 -3.40 1.42 -11.67
N GLY A 330 -2.77 1.13 -12.80
CA GLY A 330 -1.74 1.98 -13.39
C GLY A 330 -2.34 3.28 -13.90
N GLY A 331 -2.08 4.38 -13.20
CA GLY A 331 -2.07 5.71 -13.80
C GLY A 331 -0.84 5.81 -14.69
N GLY A 332 -1.02 5.59 -16.00
CA GLY A 332 0.00 5.89 -16.99
C GLY A 332 0.22 7.39 -17.05
N GLY A 333 1.43 7.84 -16.77
CA GLY A 333 1.86 9.20 -17.05
C GLY A 333 1.88 9.43 -18.56
N GLY A 334 0.98 10.26 -19.06
CA GLY A 334 1.01 10.75 -20.43
C GLY A 334 2.23 11.66 -20.62
N GLY A 335 3.27 11.13 -21.27
CA GLY A 335 4.33 11.93 -21.86
C GLY A 335 3.85 12.49 -23.19
N GLY A 336 3.37 13.73 -23.20
CA GLY A 336 3.19 14.49 -24.44
C GLY A 336 4.52 15.12 -24.84
N GLY A 337 5.09 14.65 -25.95
CA GLY A 337 6.30 15.20 -26.55
C GLY A 337 6.48 14.74 -28.00
N GLY A 338 6.68 15.73 -28.89
CA GLY A 338 6.95 15.58 -30.34
C GLY A 338 5.77 16.14 -31.16
N GLY A 339 5.83 17.27 -31.87
CA GLY A 339 6.98 18.01 -32.39
C GLY A 339 7.40 17.46 -33.76
N GLY A 340 7.22 18.27 -34.81
CA GLY A 340 7.95 18.13 -36.08
C GLY A 340 7.06 17.97 -37.32
N GLY A 341 7.14 18.96 -38.21
CA GLY A 341 6.41 19.03 -39.47
C GLY A 341 6.93 18.11 -40.58
N GLY A 342 6.32 18.24 -41.74
CA GLY A 342 6.71 17.55 -42.97
C GLY A 342 5.57 17.64 -43.99
N GLY A 343 5.81 18.36 -45.09
CA GLY A 343 4.78 18.85 -46.00
C GLY A 343 4.24 17.86 -47.02
N ALA A 344 3.15 18.29 -47.64
CA ALA A 344 2.80 18.02 -49.03
C ALA A 344 1.84 19.13 -49.47
N GLY A 345 2.29 19.97 -50.40
CA GLY A 345 1.60 21.14 -50.93
C GLY A 345 2.55 21.97 -51.75
#